data_AF-Q1QLX2-F1
#
_entry.id   AF-Q1QLX2-F1
#
_cell.length_a   1.000
_cell.length_b   1.000
_cell.length_c   1.000
_cell.angle_alpha   90.00
_cell.angle_beta   90.00
_cell.angle_gamma   90.00
#
_symmetry.space_group_name_H-M   'P 1'
#
loop_
_entity.id
_entity.type
_entity.pdbx_description
1 polymer ?
#
loop_
_entity_poly.entity_id
_entity_poly.type
_entity_poly.pdbx_seq_one_letter_code
_entity_poly.pdbx_strand_id
1 'polypeptide(L)'
;MLVVTIDLVPGGFEPMRRTIASMRIANISDLAEVSDYRVEASETSNPLVGTPPRNAQCFVHGHARAQSVWALLAKASEEIMKTDPPNSGE
;
A
#
# COMPACT_ATOMS: atom_id res chain seq x y z
N MET A 1 5.56 -7.25 10.42
CA MET A 1 4.76 -7.15 9.18
C MET A 1 3.59 -6.22 9.45
N LEU A 2 3.40 -5.20 8.62
CA LEU A 2 2.27 -4.27 8.71
C LEU A 2 1.28 -4.56 7.58
N VAL A 3 -0.01 -4.52 7.88
CA VAL A 3 -1.10 -4.68 6.91
C VAL A 3 -2.07 -3.53 7.07
N VAL A 4 -2.39 -2.86 5.97
CA VAL A 4 -3.38 -1.78 5.89
C VAL A 4 -4.49 -2.22 4.95
N THR A 5 -5.73 -2.05 5.39
CA THR A 5 -6.93 -2.32 4.60
C THR A 5 -7.79 -1.07 4.60
N ILE A 6 -8.20 -0.63 3.42
CA ILE A 6 -9.02 0.57 3.24
C ILE A 6 -10.41 0.11 2.81
N ASP A 7 -11.35 0.22 3.73
CA ASP A 7 -12.76 -0.06 3.49
C ASP A 7 -13.53 1.24 3.25
N LEU A 8 -14.33 1.25 2.19
CA LEU A 8 -15.33 2.27 1.95
C LEU A 8 -16.68 1.80 2.49
N VAL A 9 -17.30 2.61 3.34
CA VAL A 9 -18.67 2.41 3.83
C VAL A 9 -19.54 3.58 3.32
N PRO A 10 -20.25 3.42 2.20
CA PRO A 10 -21.04 4.51 1.59
C PRO A 10 -22.08 5.05 2.56
N GLY A 11 -22.00 6.35 2.88
CA GLY A 11 -22.95 7.02 3.78
C GLY A 11 -23.03 6.42 5.19
N GLY A 12 -22.03 5.64 5.61
CA GLY A 12 -22.06 4.90 6.88
C GLY A 12 -22.96 3.66 6.88
N PHE A 13 -23.54 3.28 5.73
CA PHE A 13 -24.36 2.09 5.61
C PHE A 13 -23.49 0.83 5.52
N GLU A 14 -23.24 0.19 6.68
CA GLU A 14 -22.34 -0.96 6.82
C GLU A 14 -22.57 -2.12 5.84
N PRO A 15 -23.81 -2.47 5.44
CA PRO A 15 -24.02 -3.55 4.48
C PRO A 15 -23.42 -3.28 3.08
N MET A 16 -23.11 -2.02 2.76
CA MET A 16 -22.42 -1.63 1.52
C MET A 16 -20.90 -1.52 1.67
N ARG A 17 -20.35 -1.93 2.83
CA ARG A 17 -18.89 -1.96 3.05
C ARG A 17 -18.20 -2.77 1.96
N ARG A 18 -17.14 -2.21 1.39
CA ARG A 18 -16.23 -2.93 0.50
C ARG A 18 -14.81 -2.44 0.68
N THR A 19 -13.85 -3.36 0.62
CA THR A 19 -12.43 -3.02 0.56
C THR A 19 -12.12 -2.44 -0.81
N ILE A 20 -11.56 -1.24 -0.83
CA ILE A 20 -11.17 -0.54 -2.08
C ILE A 20 -9.66 -0.54 -2.30
N ALA A 21 -8.88 -0.78 -1.25
CA ALA A 21 -7.43 -0.92 -1.36
C ALA A 21 -6.84 -1.71 -0.18
N SER A 22 -5.68 -2.29 -0.40
CA SER A 22 -4.88 -2.92 0.65
C SER A 22 -3.39 -2.69 0.44
N MET A 23 -2.62 -2.69 1.52
CA MET A 23 -1.17 -2.59 1.48
C MET A 23 -0.54 -3.53 2.51
N ARG A 24 0.48 -4.28 2.09
CA ARG A 24 1.29 -5.14 2.94
C ARG A 24 2.73 -4.62 2.93
N ILE A 25 3.26 -4.36 4.12
CA ILE A 25 4.66 -3.94 4.31
C ILE A 25 5.39 -5.03 5.11
N ALA A 26 6.27 -5.75 4.42
CA ALA A 26 7.05 -6.85 4.97
C ALA A 26 8.50 -6.41 5.17
N ASN A 27 9.04 -6.63 6.37
CA ASN A 27 10.46 -6.43 6.62
C ASN A 27 11.27 -7.50 5.86
N ILE A 28 12.34 -7.08 5.19
CA ILE A 28 13.22 -7.97 4.42
C ILE A 28 14.53 -8.24 5.17
N SER A 29 15.03 -7.26 5.92
CA SER A 29 16.28 -7.39 6.70
C SER A 29 16.00 -7.48 8.19
N ASP A 30 16.06 -8.71 8.72
CA ASP A 30 15.58 -9.02 10.07
C ASP A 30 16.47 -8.47 11.22
N LEU A 31 17.66 -7.95 10.92
CA LEU A 31 18.75 -7.89 11.92
C LEU A 31 19.32 -6.51 12.27
N ALA A 32 18.78 -5.39 11.79
CA ALA A 32 19.35 -4.07 12.07
C ALA A 32 18.32 -3.04 12.58
N GLU A 33 18.81 -2.05 13.33
CA GLU A 33 18.04 -0.85 13.73
C GLU A 33 17.45 -0.11 12.52
N VAL A 34 18.06 -0.30 11.36
CA VAL A 34 17.62 0.20 10.06
C VAL A 34 17.27 -1.01 9.18
N SER A 35 16.06 -1.02 8.62
CA SER A 35 15.61 -2.12 7.78
C SER A 35 15.03 -1.66 6.45
N ASP A 36 15.10 -2.57 5.50
CA ASP A 36 14.42 -2.46 4.22
C ASP A 36 13.09 -3.21 4.28
N TYR A 37 12.10 -2.67 3.57
CA TYR A 37 10.74 -3.20 3.55
C TYR A 37 10.26 -3.38 2.12
N ARG A 38 9.66 -4.54 1.85
CA ARG A 38 8.88 -4.80 0.64
C ARG A 38 7.47 -4.28 0.87
N VAL A 39 6.96 -3.53 -0.09
CA VAL A 39 5.58 -3.03 -0.09
C VAL A 39 4.85 -3.66 -1.27
N GLU A 40 3.68 -4.20 -0.99
CA GLU A 40 2.74 -4.71 -1.99
C GLU A 40 1.42 -3.98 -1.76
N ALA A 41 0.87 -3.33 -2.77
CA ALA A 41 -0.39 -2.62 -2.69
C ALA A 41 -1.34 -3.05 -3.81
N SER A 42 -2.62 -3.11 -3.48
CA SER A 42 -3.69 -3.31 -4.44
C SER A 42 -4.76 -2.23 -4.26
N GLU A 43 -5.34 -1.80 -5.36
CA GLU A 43 -6.44 -0.86 -5.44
C GLU A 43 -7.48 -1.38 -6.42
N THR A 44 -8.74 -1.38 -6.02
CA THR A 44 -9.86 -1.76 -6.89
C THR A 44 -10.13 -0.68 -7.93
N SER A 45 -10.88 -1.00 -8.98
CA SER A 45 -11.31 0.03 -9.92
C SER A 45 -12.12 1.13 -9.23
N ASN A 46 -11.87 2.36 -9.63
CA ASN A 46 -12.66 3.51 -9.21
C ASN A 46 -13.50 4.02 -10.39
N PRO A 47 -14.79 3.61 -10.49
CA PRO A 47 -15.64 4.01 -11.61
C PRO A 47 -15.98 5.50 -11.63
N LEU A 48 -15.82 6.23 -10.52
CA LEU A 48 -16.13 7.66 -10.45
C LEU A 48 -15.12 8.51 -11.22
N VAL A 49 -13.87 8.06 -11.28
CA VAL A 49 -12.75 8.74 -11.96
C VAL A 49 -12.14 7.89 -13.07
N GLY A 50 -12.79 6.76 -13.42
CA GLY A 50 -12.36 5.89 -14.52
C GLY A 50 -11.03 5.17 -14.31
N THR A 51 -10.57 5.02 -13.06
CA THR A 51 -9.27 4.37 -12.79
C THR A 51 -9.44 2.85 -12.79
N PRO A 52 -8.63 2.09 -13.56
CA PRO A 52 -8.66 0.64 -13.55
C PRO A 52 -8.13 0.10 -12.20
N PRO A 53 -8.39 -1.19 -11.89
CA PRO A 53 -7.75 -1.79 -10.73
C PRO A 53 -6.24 -1.82 -10.93
N ARG A 54 -5.49 -1.65 -9.84
CA ARG A 54 -4.04 -1.52 -9.87
C ARG A 54 -3.41 -2.38 -8.79
N ASN A 55 -2.38 -3.12 -9.17
CA ASN A 55 -1.47 -3.78 -8.23
C ASN A 55 -0.08 -3.16 -8.43
N ALA A 56 0.60 -2.84 -7.34
CA ALA A 56 1.93 -2.24 -7.37
C ALA A 56 2.81 -2.86 -6.29
N GLN A 57 4.11 -2.91 -6.58
CA GLN A 57 5.12 -3.39 -5.65
C GLN A 57 6.31 -2.43 -5.66
N CYS A 58 6.83 -2.13 -4.48
CA CYS A 58 8.02 -1.29 -4.35
C CYS A 58 8.81 -1.66 -3.09
N PHE A 59 9.90 -0.95 -2.86
CA PHE A 59 10.75 -1.11 -1.68
C PHE A 59 10.87 0.23 -0.94
N VAL A 60 10.85 0.17 0.39
CA VAL A 60 11.28 1.27 1.25
C VAL A 60 12.63 0.89 1.83
N HIS A 61 13.66 1.65 1.49
CA HIS A 61 15.00 1.41 1.97
C HIS A 61 15.32 2.24 3.21
N GLY A 62 16.14 1.68 4.10
CA GLY A 62 16.80 2.46 5.15
C GLY A 62 15.87 3.03 6.22
N HIS A 63 14.74 2.37 6.52
CA HIS A 63 13.83 2.86 7.57
C HIS A 63 14.30 2.43 8.95
N ALA A 64 14.61 3.41 9.81
CA ALA A 64 14.98 3.16 11.19
C ALA A 64 13.77 2.71 12.01
N ARG A 65 13.86 1.56 12.69
CA ARG A 65 12.77 0.95 13.49
C ARG A 65 12.33 1.82 14.68
N ALA A 66 13.17 2.76 15.10
CA ALA A 66 12.83 3.75 16.12
C ALA A 66 11.91 4.88 15.59
N GLN A 67 11.75 5.00 14.28
CA GLN A 67 10.80 5.95 13.69
C GLN A 67 9.36 5.45 13.80
N SER A 68 8.42 6.39 13.73
CA SER A 68 7.00 6.07 13.76
C SER A 68 6.61 5.14 12.61
N VAL A 69 5.76 4.16 12.89
CA VAL A 69 5.14 3.30 11.87
C VAL A 69 4.36 4.11 10.83
N TRP A 70 3.82 5.27 11.21
CA TRP A 70 3.15 6.19 10.28
C TRP A 70 4.13 6.83 9.29
N ALA A 71 5.38 7.05 9.69
CA ALA A 71 6.44 7.52 8.79
C ALA A 71 6.85 6.42 7.79
N LEU A 72 6.82 5.15 8.20
CA LEU A 72 7.00 4.01 7.28
C LEU A 72 5.85 3.95 6.28
N LEU A 73 4.61 4.07 6.75
CA LEU A 73 3.42 4.05 5.89
C LEU A 73 3.45 5.21 4.88
N ALA A 74 3.79 6.43 5.32
CA ALA A 74 3.91 7.58 4.43
C ALA A 74 4.93 7.34 3.30
N LYS A 75 6.14 6.87 3.64
CA LYS A 75 7.16 6.51 2.63
C LYS A 75 6.66 5.42 1.68
N ALA A 76 6.01 4.39 2.21
CA ALA A 76 5.45 3.31 1.40
C ALA A 76 4.37 3.82 0.43
N SER A 77 3.49 4.71 0.88
CA SER A 77 2.49 5.37 0.03
C SER A 77 3.16 6.19 -1.07
N GLU A 78 4.18 7.00 -0.73
CA GLU A 78 4.93 7.78 -1.72
C GLU A 78 5.59 6.90 -2.79
N GLU A 79 6.28 5.83 -2.40
CA GLU A 79 6.93 4.91 -3.35
C GLU A 79 5.92 4.15 -4.22
N ILE A 80 4.80 3.72 -3.65
CA ILE A 80 3.73 3.11 -4.43
C ILE A 80 3.15 4.12 -5.44
N MET A 81 2.96 5.39 -5.09
CA MET A 81 2.43 6.39 -6.03
C MET A 81 3.37 6.67 -7.21
N LYS A 82 4.68 6.44 -7.06
CA LYS A 82 5.68 6.58 -8.14
C LYS A 82 5.74 5.37 -9.08
N THR A 83 5.23 4.23 -8.64
CA THR A 83 5.32 2.99 -9.41
C THR A 83 4.24 3.00 -10.49
N ASP A 84 4.57 2.97 -11.78
CA ASP A 84 3.54 2.79 -12.80
C ASP A 84 2.83 1.43 -12.62
N PRO A 85 1.53 1.30 -12.97
CA PRO A 85 0.92 -0.02 -13.04
C PRO A 85 1.78 -0.91 -13.95
N PRO A 86 1.99 -2.20 -13.63
CA PRO A 86 2.67 -3.09 -14.54
C PRO A 86 1.91 -3.03 -15.86
N ASN A 87 2.60 -2.65 -16.94
CA ASN A 87 2.06 -2.68 -18.30
C ASN A 87 1.35 -4.03 -18.47
N SER A 88 0.03 -4.00 -18.62
CA SER A 88 -0.72 -5.09 -19.23
C SER A 88 -0.27 -5.14 -20.68
N GLY A 89 0.84 -5.83 -20.94
CA GLY A 89 1.28 -6.11 -22.29
C GLY A 89 0.29 -7.07 -22.94
N GLU A 90 -0.33 -6.61 -24.02
CA GLU A 90 -0.34 -7.26 -25.34
C GLU A 90 -0.66 -6.22 -26.42
#